data_AF-H2XM98-F1
#
_entry.id   AF-H2XM98-F1
#
_cell.length_a   1.000
_cell.length_b   1.000
_cell.length_c   1.000
_cell.angle_alpha   90.00
_cell.angle_beta   90.00
_cell.angle_gamma   90.00
#
_symmetry.space_group_name_H-M   'P 1'
#
loop_
_entity.id
_entity.type
_entity.pdbx_description
1 polymer ?
#
loop_
_entity_poly.entity_id
_entity_poly.type
_entity_poly.pdbx_seq_one_letter_code
_entity_poly.pdbx_strand_id
1 'polypeptide(L)'
;MKCHRYFIISLLVLILFLVGSKAWFGGGEKVLLSEVSAITLYDGRKTTGRRSSPVPQLNCIGGSAYSASKPSVVQCKNVGSDGFDVQWECKADMDDSYRFGKLQVTCEGYDHPNDVYILKGSCGLEYTLDYTEAGKSRQNQGGYTGYNQQHNNNYHSKHSSDSSSWFIFFIIILTIGILLCKVSQSNTEDTNVPPRHSNFRDSQSSNTNSP
;
A
#
# COMPACT_ATOMS: atom_id res chain seq x y z
N MET A 1 12.50 -0.30 -41.70
CA MET A 1 13.09 0.71 -40.77
C MET A 1 12.16 1.14 -39.64
N LYS A 2 10.85 1.36 -39.88
CA LYS A 2 9.90 1.78 -38.82
C LYS A 2 9.76 0.75 -37.68
N CYS A 3 9.74 -0.55 -38.01
CA CYS A 3 9.64 -1.65 -37.03
C CYS A 3 10.82 -1.70 -36.03
N HIS A 4 12.03 -1.39 -36.48
CA HIS A 4 13.22 -1.35 -35.64
C HIS A 4 13.15 -0.20 -34.61
N ARG A 5 12.58 0.94 -35.00
CA ARG A 5 12.37 2.08 -34.10
C ARG A 5 11.34 1.76 -33.02
N TYR A 6 10.27 1.04 -33.35
CA TYR A 6 9.28 0.58 -32.36
C TYR A 6 9.84 -0.48 -31.41
N PHE A 7 10.73 -1.36 -31.88
CA PHE A 7 11.40 -2.35 -31.03
C PHE A 7 12.33 -1.68 -29.99
N ILE A 8 13.11 -0.68 -30.41
CA ILE A 8 14.00 0.08 -29.51
C ILE A 8 13.18 0.87 -28.49
N ILE A 9 12.09 1.53 -28.91
CA ILE A 9 11.21 2.27 -27.99
C ILE A 9 10.55 1.32 -26.99
N SER A 10 10.09 0.14 -27.42
CA SER A 10 9.52 -0.88 -26.53
C SER A 10 10.54 -1.40 -25.51
N LEU A 11 11.79 -1.64 -25.93
CA LEU A 11 12.88 -2.05 -25.04
C LEU A 11 13.21 -0.96 -24.01
N LEU A 12 13.24 0.32 -24.43
CA LEU A 12 13.49 1.44 -23.52
C LEU A 12 12.36 1.61 -22.50
N VAL A 13 11.10 1.45 -22.90
CA VAL A 13 9.94 1.50 -22.00
C VAL A 13 9.94 0.32 -21.02
N LEU A 14 10.32 -0.89 -21.47
CA LEU A 14 10.46 -2.06 -20.61
C LEU A 14 11.56 -1.87 -19.57
N ILE A 15 12.71 -1.31 -19.96
CA ILE A 15 13.82 -1.00 -19.04
C ILE A 15 13.40 0.07 -18.02
N LEU A 16 12.67 1.11 -18.44
CA LEU A 16 12.10 2.12 -17.54
C LEU A 16 11.12 1.51 -16.52
N PHE A 17 10.30 0.54 -16.93
CA PHE A 17 9.42 -0.20 -16.03
C PHE A 17 10.19 -1.09 -15.04
N LEU A 18 11.26 -1.75 -15.48
CA LEU A 18 12.11 -2.61 -14.65
C LEU A 18 13.01 -1.82 -13.67
N VAL A 19 13.35 -0.58 -14.00
CA VAL A 19 14.09 0.33 -13.09
C VAL A 19 13.13 1.02 -12.13
N GLY A 20 11.89 1.31 -12.55
CA GLY A 20 10.83 1.85 -11.70
C GLY A 20 10.31 0.88 -10.63
N SER A 21 10.53 -0.43 -10.78
CA SER A 21 10.16 -1.44 -9.79
C SER A 21 11.18 -1.62 -8.65
N LYS A 22 12.29 -0.87 -8.64
CA LYS A 22 13.22 -0.86 -7.49
C LYS A 22 12.64 -0.20 -6.23
N ALA A 23 11.51 0.50 -6.33
CA ALA A 23 10.79 1.05 -5.18
C ALA A 23 10.08 -0.03 -4.33
N TRP A 24 10.16 -1.32 -4.68
CA TRP A 24 9.48 -2.41 -3.98
C TRP A 24 10.37 -3.25 -3.05
N PHE A 25 11.68 -2.98 -2.98
CA PHE A 25 12.54 -3.60 -1.96
C PHE A 25 12.52 -2.79 -0.67
N GLY A 26 11.32 -2.67 -0.07
CA GLY A 26 11.09 -1.99 1.19
C GLY A 26 11.57 -2.81 2.38
N GLY A 27 12.88 -2.90 2.58
CA GLY A 27 13.42 -3.18 3.91
C GLY A 27 13.14 -1.93 4.76
N GLY A 28 12.13 -1.98 5.63
CA GLY A 28 11.86 -0.86 6.53
C GLY A 28 13.05 -0.58 7.45
N GLU A 29 13.06 0.58 8.10
CA GLU A 29 14.21 1.03 8.89
C GLU A 29 14.36 0.20 10.18
N LYS A 30 15.60 -0.21 10.50
CA LYS A 30 15.97 -0.98 11.70
C LYS A 30 16.31 -0.03 12.85
N VAL A 31 15.74 -0.25 14.03
CA VAL A 31 15.96 0.59 15.23
C VAL A 31 16.19 -0.29 16.46
N LEU A 32 17.12 0.08 17.35
CA LEU A 32 17.32 -0.62 18.62
C LEU A 32 16.20 -0.24 19.59
N LEU A 33 15.48 -1.23 20.14
CA LEU A 33 14.29 -0.99 20.98
C LEU A 33 14.60 -0.15 22.23
N SER A 34 15.74 -0.39 22.88
CA SER A 34 16.17 0.34 24.08
C SER A 34 16.50 1.81 23.82
N GLU A 35 16.79 2.20 22.57
CA GLU A 35 17.07 3.59 22.18
C GLU A 35 15.81 4.35 21.75
N VAL A 36 14.67 3.67 21.66
CA VAL A 36 13.39 4.35 21.39
C VAL A 36 12.97 5.11 22.64
N SER A 37 13.02 6.44 22.57
CA SER A 37 12.69 7.31 23.70
C SER A 37 11.18 7.42 23.96
N ALA A 38 10.39 7.48 22.89
CA ALA A 38 8.94 7.55 22.96
C ALA A 38 8.29 7.07 21.67
N ILE A 39 7.06 6.60 21.79
CA ILE A 39 6.15 6.30 20.67
C ILE A 39 4.83 7.05 20.88
N THR A 40 4.27 7.54 19.77
CA THR A 40 2.93 8.14 19.75
C THR A 40 2.07 7.29 18.83
N LEU A 41 1.01 6.74 19.41
CA LEU A 41 0.13 5.78 18.77
C LEU A 41 -1.25 6.41 18.59
N TYR A 42 -1.87 6.14 17.45
CA TYR A 42 -3.13 6.76 17.06
C TYR A 42 -4.20 5.70 16.82
N ASP A 43 -5.42 5.99 17.27
CA ASP A 43 -6.58 5.18 16.96
C ASP A 43 -6.86 5.19 15.45
N GLY A 44 -7.36 4.07 14.93
CA GLY A 44 -7.61 3.87 13.50
C GLY A 44 -6.37 3.73 12.61
N ARG A 45 -5.15 3.96 13.13
CA ARG A 45 -3.90 3.74 12.37
C ARG A 45 -3.40 2.32 12.50
N LYS A 46 -2.68 1.86 11.48
CA LYS A 46 -2.00 0.57 11.45
C LYS A 46 -0.50 0.73 11.70
N THR A 47 0.12 -0.28 12.29
CA THR A 47 1.57 -0.40 12.40
C THR A 47 2.18 -0.67 11.02
N THR A 48 3.47 -0.42 10.86
CA THR A 48 4.21 -0.99 9.72
C THR A 48 4.39 -2.49 9.95
N GLY A 49 4.37 -3.28 8.88
CA GLY A 49 4.69 -4.70 8.93
C GLY A 49 5.62 -5.08 7.78
N ARG A 50 6.65 -5.89 8.06
CA ARG A 50 7.54 -6.45 7.02
C ARG A 50 7.27 -7.93 6.80
N ARG A 51 7.15 -8.69 7.89
CA ARG A 51 6.92 -10.14 7.85
C ARG A 51 5.52 -10.50 8.31
N SER A 52 4.98 -9.73 9.25
CA SER A 52 3.58 -9.79 9.67
C SER A 52 2.73 -8.77 8.93
N SER A 53 1.41 -9.03 8.89
CA SER A 53 0.45 -8.04 8.42
C SER A 53 0.37 -6.85 9.40
N PRO A 54 0.20 -5.62 8.91
CA PRO A 54 -0.09 -4.46 9.72
C PRO A 54 -1.26 -4.65 10.72
N VAL A 55 -1.04 -4.37 12.00
CA VAL A 55 -2.03 -4.46 13.08
C VAL A 55 -2.44 -3.06 13.57
N PRO A 56 -3.55 -2.87 14.31
CA PRO A 56 -3.88 -1.58 14.91
C PRO A 56 -2.75 -1.07 15.82
N GLN A 57 -2.47 0.24 15.78
CA GLN A 57 -1.52 0.86 16.71
C GLN A 57 -2.06 0.89 18.14
N LEU A 58 -3.37 1.09 18.30
CA LEU A 58 -4.06 1.05 19.59
C LEU A 58 -5.09 -0.08 19.54
N ASN A 59 -5.03 -0.97 20.53
CA ASN A 59 -5.94 -2.10 20.64
C ASN A 59 -6.49 -2.18 22.08
N CYS A 60 -7.75 -1.78 22.27
CA CYS A 60 -8.43 -2.02 23.54
C CYS A 60 -8.87 -3.48 23.57
N ILE A 61 -8.41 -4.25 24.56
CA ILE A 61 -8.64 -5.71 24.66
C ILE A 61 -9.61 -6.09 25.79
N GLY A 62 -10.10 -5.12 26.56
CA GLY A 62 -11.07 -5.38 27.63
C GLY A 62 -11.12 -4.29 28.70
N GLY A 63 -11.60 -4.68 29.88
CA GLY A 63 -11.77 -3.81 31.05
C GLY A 63 -13.23 -3.42 31.29
N SER A 64 -13.51 -2.90 32.48
CA SER A 64 -14.85 -2.52 32.92
C SER A 64 -15.48 -1.39 32.09
N ALA A 65 -14.65 -0.56 31.45
CA ALA A 65 -15.06 0.52 30.56
C ALA A 65 -14.78 0.20 29.07
N TYR A 66 -14.72 -1.07 28.68
CA TYR A 66 -14.41 -1.49 27.32
C TYR A 66 -15.28 -0.84 26.22
N SER A 67 -16.57 -0.62 26.50
CA SER A 67 -17.52 0.00 25.57
C SER A 67 -17.48 1.53 25.57
N ALA A 68 -16.68 2.16 26.44
CA ALA A 68 -16.56 3.60 26.51
C ALA A 68 -15.78 4.19 25.33
N SER A 69 -15.79 5.52 25.26
CA SER A 69 -14.96 6.28 24.32
C SER A 69 -13.48 6.03 24.63
N LYS A 70 -12.74 5.64 23.61
CA LYS A 70 -11.31 5.30 23.71
C LYS A 70 -10.46 6.52 23.38
N PRO A 71 -9.23 6.62 23.93
CA PRO A 71 -8.33 7.70 23.58
C PRO A 71 -7.94 7.61 22.10
N SER A 72 -8.00 8.74 21.41
CA SER A 72 -7.59 8.84 19.99
C SER A 72 -6.08 8.82 19.81
N VAL A 73 -5.33 9.23 20.84
CA VAL A 73 -3.87 9.28 20.87
C VAL A 73 -3.36 8.81 22.22
N VAL A 74 -2.35 7.95 22.22
CA VAL A 74 -1.60 7.56 23.42
C VAL A 74 -0.12 7.80 23.18
N GLN A 75 0.55 8.44 24.12
CA GLN A 75 1.99 8.59 24.13
C GLN A 75 2.59 7.65 25.16
N CYS A 76 3.46 6.74 24.71
CA CYS A 76 4.25 5.90 25.59
C CYS A 76 5.69 6.38 25.59
N LYS A 77 6.24 6.58 26.78
CA LYS A 77 7.65 6.96 26.99
C LYS A 77 8.41 5.75 27.54
N ASN A 78 9.61 5.54 27.03
CA ASN A 78 10.55 4.61 27.61
C ASN A 78 11.09 5.24 28.89
N VAL A 79 10.80 4.62 30.03
CA VAL A 79 11.22 5.09 31.36
C VAL A 79 12.43 4.32 31.90
N GLY A 80 12.99 3.41 31.10
CA GLY A 80 14.14 2.60 31.44
C GLY A 80 13.99 1.15 31.00
N SER A 81 14.85 0.29 31.53
CA SER A 81 14.78 -1.16 31.36
C SER A 81 15.02 -1.83 32.70
N ASP A 82 14.43 -3.01 32.90
CA ASP A 82 14.70 -3.88 34.04
C ASP A 82 15.90 -4.82 33.81
N GLY A 83 16.62 -4.63 32.71
CA GLY A 83 17.74 -5.48 32.27
C GLY A 83 17.33 -6.55 31.25
N PHE A 84 16.03 -6.76 31.03
CA PHE A 84 15.49 -7.70 30.05
C PHE A 84 14.62 -6.99 29.01
N ASP A 85 13.66 -6.19 29.47
CA ASP A 85 12.69 -5.50 28.62
C ASP A 85 12.66 -4.00 28.89
N VAL A 86 12.18 -3.24 27.90
CA VAL A 86 11.93 -1.81 28.04
C VAL A 86 10.67 -1.59 28.86
N GLN A 87 10.76 -0.69 29.85
CA GLN A 87 9.66 -0.28 30.69
C GLN A 87 8.98 0.94 30.07
N TRP A 88 7.69 0.83 29.78
CA TRP A 88 6.91 1.87 29.12
C TRP A 88 5.94 2.54 30.09
N GLU A 89 5.94 3.87 30.12
CA GLU A 89 4.88 4.67 30.74
C GLU A 89 3.98 5.24 29.63
N CYS A 90 2.72 4.81 29.58
CA CYS A 90 1.75 5.29 28.59
C CYS A 90 0.74 6.27 29.20
N LYS A 91 0.53 7.41 28.54
CA LYS A 91 -0.39 8.48 28.94
C LYS A 91 -1.26 8.88 27.76
N ALA A 92 -2.50 9.25 28.07
CA ALA A 92 -3.48 9.73 27.12
C ALA A 92 -4.35 10.81 27.77
N ASP A 93 -4.92 11.68 26.95
CA ASP A 93 -5.94 12.64 27.40
C ASP A 93 -7.30 11.93 27.38
N MET A 94 -7.87 11.71 28.57
CA MET A 94 -9.14 11.04 28.77
C MET A 94 -9.83 11.58 30.03
N ASP A 95 -11.16 11.48 30.08
CA ASP A 95 -11.97 11.90 31.21
C ASP A 95 -11.56 11.17 32.51
N ASP A 96 -11.69 11.85 33.65
CA ASP A 96 -11.34 11.32 34.97
C ASP A 96 -12.18 10.11 35.40
N SER A 97 -13.26 9.81 34.67
CA SER A 97 -14.05 8.59 34.81
C SER A 97 -13.30 7.32 34.37
N TYR A 98 -12.19 7.45 33.64
CA TYR A 98 -11.48 6.32 33.03
C TYR A 98 -10.00 6.25 33.45
N ARG A 99 -9.47 5.04 33.44
CA ARG A 99 -8.03 4.78 33.59
C ARG A 99 -7.62 3.60 32.74
N PHE A 100 -6.34 3.57 32.38
CA PHE A 100 -5.74 2.35 31.85
C PHE A 100 -5.64 1.29 32.95
N GLY A 101 -5.91 0.04 32.58
CA GLY A 101 -5.63 -1.14 33.39
C GLY A 101 -4.32 -1.79 32.96
N LYS A 102 -4.38 -2.97 32.35
CA LYS A 102 -3.20 -3.62 31.76
C LYS A 102 -2.72 -2.83 30.54
N LEU A 103 -1.41 -2.67 30.41
CA LEU A 103 -0.74 -2.05 29.27
C LEU A 103 0.33 -3.00 28.73
N GLN A 104 0.42 -3.14 27.41
CA GLN A 104 1.45 -3.94 26.77
C GLN A 104 1.85 -3.33 25.42
N VAL A 105 3.07 -2.80 25.35
CA VAL A 105 3.67 -2.32 24.10
C VAL A 105 4.36 -3.49 23.41
N THR A 106 4.05 -3.71 22.14
CA THR A 106 4.63 -4.78 21.33
C THR A 106 5.11 -4.20 20.01
N CYS A 107 6.33 -4.55 19.60
CA CYS A 107 6.93 -4.12 18.33
C CYS A 107 7.33 -5.35 17.50
N GLU A 108 7.35 -5.24 16.17
CA GLU A 108 7.86 -6.30 15.30
C GLU A 108 9.39 -6.29 15.38
N GLY A 109 9.98 -7.39 15.88
CA GLY A 109 11.43 -7.58 15.81
C GLY A 109 11.92 -7.56 14.36
N TYR A 110 13.13 -7.08 14.11
CA TYR A 110 13.58 -6.78 12.75
C TYR A 110 13.91 -8.05 11.95
N ASP A 111 14.73 -8.94 12.51
CA ASP A 111 15.15 -10.19 11.86
C ASP A 111 14.44 -11.42 12.45
N HIS A 112 14.07 -11.40 13.75
CA HIS A 112 13.31 -12.45 14.47
C HIS A 112 12.32 -11.84 15.48
N PRO A 113 11.30 -12.58 15.97
CA PRO A 113 10.28 -12.02 16.89
C PRO A 113 10.83 -11.44 18.20
N ASN A 114 11.95 -11.96 18.71
CA ASN A 114 12.54 -11.58 20.00
C ASN A 114 13.86 -10.79 19.84
N ASP A 115 14.05 -10.10 18.71
CA ASP A 115 15.24 -9.29 18.51
C ASP A 115 15.20 -8.01 19.35
N VAL A 116 16.38 -7.60 19.83
CA VAL A 116 16.57 -6.27 20.44
C VAL A 116 16.35 -5.14 19.44
N TYR A 117 16.49 -5.42 18.14
CA TYR A 117 16.16 -4.50 17.07
C TYR A 117 14.76 -4.74 16.55
N ILE A 118 14.06 -3.66 16.27
CA ILE A 118 12.68 -3.66 15.79
C ILE A 118 12.57 -2.93 14.45
N LEU A 119 11.46 -3.18 13.76
CA LEU A 119 11.06 -2.42 12.58
C LEU A 119 10.48 -1.07 12.99
N LYS A 120 10.99 0.03 12.43
CA LYS A 120 10.48 1.38 12.69
C LYS A 120 9.00 1.50 12.33
N GLY A 121 8.21 1.99 13.28
CA GLY A 121 6.76 2.17 13.11
C GLY A 121 5.95 0.89 13.35
N SER A 122 6.57 -0.19 13.79
CA SER A 122 5.88 -1.47 14.03
C SER A 122 5.26 -1.59 15.42
N CYS A 123 5.60 -0.68 16.34
CA CYS A 123 5.09 -0.73 17.71
C CYS A 123 3.59 -0.42 17.79
N GLY A 124 2.86 -1.20 18.58
CA GLY A 124 1.48 -0.98 18.98
C GLY A 124 1.30 -1.17 20.48
N LEU A 125 0.15 -0.71 21.00
CA LEU A 125 -0.23 -0.81 22.40
C LEU A 125 -1.54 -1.59 22.51
N GLU A 126 -1.48 -2.70 23.25
CA GLU A 126 -2.66 -3.36 23.78
C GLU A 126 -2.95 -2.85 25.19
N TYR A 127 -4.21 -2.51 25.46
CA TYR A 127 -4.61 -1.98 26.76
C TYR A 127 -5.99 -2.43 27.20
N THR A 128 -6.23 -2.44 28.52
CA THR A 128 -7.59 -2.48 29.06
C THR A 128 -8.01 -1.09 29.54
N LEU A 129 -9.30 -0.79 29.46
CA LEU A 129 -9.87 0.47 29.91
C LEU A 129 -10.86 0.21 31.05
N ASP A 130 -10.65 0.87 32.19
CA ASP A 130 -11.44 0.67 33.40
C ASP A 130 -12.06 1.96 33.91
N TYR A 131 -13.22 1.83 34.56
CA TYR A 131 -13.79 2.96 35.29
C TYR A 131 -12.99 3.25 36.56
N THR A 132 -12.74 4.54 36.81
CA THR A 132 -12.31 5.02 38.12
C THR A 132 -13.47 4.98 39.11
N GLU A 133 -13.19 5.17 40.40
CA GLU A 133 -14.26 5.24 41.41
C GLU A 133 -15.22 6.42 41.15
N ALA A 134 -14.69 7.53 40.61
CA ALA A 134 -15.51 8.65 40.14
C ALA A 134 -16.41 8.24 38.97
N GLY A 135 -15.86 7.54 37.97
CA GLY A 135 -16.61 7.03 36.82
C GLY A 135 -17.73 6.06 37.20
N LYS A 136 -17.45 5.10 38.10
CA LYS A 136 -18.46 4.18 38.63
C LYS A 136 -19.58 4.91 39.35
N SER A 137 -19.25 5.93 40.15
CA SER A 137 -20.24 6.73 40.88
C SER A 137 -21.17 7.50 39.93
N ARG A 138 -20.64 8.06 38.84
CA ARG A 138 -21.43 8.75 37.81
C ARG A 138 -22.33 7.78 37.03
N GLN A 139 -21.85 6.57 36.73
CA GLN A 139 -22.64 5.53 36.10
C GLN A 139 -23.84 5.12 36.96
N ASN A 140 -23.64 5.00 38.28
CA ASN A 140 -24.70 4.61 39.21
C ASN A 140 -25.75 5.71 39.42
N GLN A 141 -25.39 6.99 39.30
CA GLN A 141 -26.33 8.10 39.43
C GLN A 141 -27.23 8.29 38.19
N GLY A 142 -26.81 7.83 37.01
CA GLY A 142 -27.63 7.84 35.78
C GLY A 142 -28.51 6.59 35.59
N GLY A 143 -28.44 5.62 36.50
CA GLY A 143 -29.05 4.29 36.34
C GLY A 143 -30.48 4.15 36.86
N TYR A 144 -31.42 4.99 36.41
CA TYR A 144 -32.86 4.74 36.56
C TYR A 144 -33.62 4.98 35.26
N THR A 145 -33.16 4.40 34.16
CA THR A 145 -34.02 4.20 32.97
C THR A 145 -33.71 2.83 32.37
N GLY A 146 -34.57 1.86 32.67
CA GLY A 146 -34.55 0.56 32.00
C GLY A 146 -34.92 0.72 30.53
N TYR A 147 -34.11 0.16 29.66
CA TYR A 147 -34.53 -0.17 28.30
C TYR A 147 -33.93 -1.52 27.91
N ASN A 148 -34.82 -2.52 27.82
CA ASN A 148 -34.58 -3.72 27.03
C ASN A 148 -34.43 -3.28 25.57
N GLN A 149 -33.26 -3.48 24.97
CA GLN A 149 -33.15 -3.50 23.51
C GLN A 149 -32.41 -4.76 23.07
N GLN A 150 -33.24 -5.69 22.61
CA GLN A 150 -32.91 -6.92 21.95
C GLN A 150 -32.42 -6.56 20.54
N HIS A 151 -31.11 -6.46 20.34
CA HIS A 151 -30.52 -6.25 19.03
C HIS A 151 -30.30 -7.58 18.32
N ASN A 152 -31.13 -7.83 17.31
CA ASN A 152 -30.95 -8.87 16.31
C ASN A 152 -29.88 -8.38 15.31
N ASN A 153 -28.73 -9.04 15.26
CA ASN A 153 -27.68 -8.71 14.29
C ASN A 153 -27.78 -9.65 13.09
N ASN A 154 -28.45 -9.19 12.03
CA ASN A 154 -28.27 -9.75 10.68
C ASN A 154 -26.91 -9.28 10.16
N TYR A 155 -25.90 -10.14 10.23
CA TYR A 155 -24.63 -9.94 9.55
C TYR A 155 -24.84 -10.07 8.03
N HIS A 156 -24.98 -8.93 7.35
CA HIS A 156 -24.76 -8.86 5.91
C HIS A 156 -23.27 -8.63 5.66
N SER A 157 -22.55 -9.69 5.27
CA SER A 157 -21.22 -9.56 4.70
C SER A 157 -21.31 -8.88 3.33
N LYS A 158 -20.84 -7.64 3.23
CA LYS A 158 -20.51 -7.03 1.93
C LYS A 158 -19.18 -7.58 1.48
N HIS A 159 -19.21 -8.51 0.53
CA HIS A 159 -18.05 -8.91 -0.25
C HIS A 159 -17.71 -7.75 -1.20
N SER A 160 -16.64 -7.01 -0.92
CA SER A 160 -16.00 -6.15 -1.91
C SER A 160 -15.01 -7.00 -2.67
N SER A 161 -15.35 -7.33 -3.92
CA SER A 161 -14.39 -7.89 -4.87
C SER A 161 -13.66 -6.73 -5.51
N ASP A 162 -12.52 -6.32 -4.94
CA ASP A 162 -11.62 -5.41 -5.63
C ASP A 162 -10.57 -6.23 -6.36
N SER A 163 -10.91 -6.62 -7.59
CA SER A 163 -10.00 -7.27 -8.51
C SER A 163 -9.18 -6.19 -9.19
N SER A 164 -7.88 -6.14 -8.89
CA SER A 164 -6.92 -5.22 -9.51
C SER A 164 -6.95 -5.40 -11.05
N SER A 165 -7.78 -4.62 -11.72
CA SER A 165 -8.05 -4.71 -13.17
C SER A 165 -7.11 -3.84 -14.01
N TRP A 166 -5.90 -3.59 -13.54
CA TRP A 166 -4.87 -2.92 -14.33
C TRP A 166 -4.41 -3.79 -15.51
N PHE A 167 -4.41 -5.13 -15.36
CA PHE A 167 -4.09 -6.06 -16.45
C PHE A 167 -5.09 -6.00 -17.61
N ILE A 168 -6.37 -5.70 -17.34
CA ILE A 168 -7.40 -5.58 -18.37
C ILE A 168 -7.15 -4.36 -19.26
N PHE A 169 -6.70 -3.23 -18.68
CA PHE A 169 -6.32 -2.04 -19.44
C PHE A 169 -5.13 -2.31 -20.38
N PHE A 170 -4.12 -3.08 -19.94
CA PHE A 170 -2.98 -3.41 -20.80
C PHE A 170 -3.39 -4.32 -21.97
N ILE A 171 -4.28 -5.28 -21.76
CA ILE A 171 -4.82 -6.14 -22.83
C ILE A 171 -5.66 -5.32 -23.83
N ILE A 172 -6.45 -4.37 -23.34
CA ILE A 172 -7.25 -3.48 -24.21
C ILE A 172 -6.34 -2.57 -25.05
N ILE A 173 -5.31 -1.98 -24.46
CA ILE A 173 -4.37 -1.12 -25.20
C ILE A 173 -3.59 -1.94 -26.24
N LEU A 174 -3.16 -3.15 -25.89
CA LEU A 174 -2.46 -4.04 -26.82
C LEU A 174 -3.35 -4.45 -28.00
N THR A 175 -4.62 -4.80 -27.74
CA THR A 175 -5.56 -5.20 -28.80
C THR A 175 -5.92 -4.04 -29.72
N ILE A 176 -6.15 -2.83 -29.17
CA ILE A 176 -6.37 -1.61 -29.97
C ILE A 176 -5.14 -1.28 -30.82
N GLY A 177 -3.93 -1.39 -30.26
CA GLY A 177 -2.68 -1.17 -30.99
C GLY A 177 -2.51 -2.11 -32.19
N ILE A 178 -2.83 -3.39 -32.03
CA ILE A 178 -2.79 -4.40 -33.10
C ILE A 178 -3.85 -4.11 -34.18
N LEU A 179 -5.06 -3.72 -33.80
CA LEU A 179 -6.14 -3.38 -34.74
C LEU A 179 -5.78 -2.13 -35.57
N LEU A 180 -5.23 -1.09 -34.95
CA LEU A 180 -4.78 0.12 -35.65
C LEU A 180 -3.61 -0.18 -36.62
N CYS A 181 -2.72 -1.12 -36.27
CA CYS A 181 -1.67 -1.57 -37.17
C CYS A 181 -2.22 -2.27 -38.41
N LYS A 182 -3.29 -3.07 -38.30
CA LYS A 182 -3.93 -3.71 -39.45
C LYS A 182 -4.68 -2.72 -40.35
N VAL A 183 -5.41 -1.75 -39.76
CA VAL A 183 -6.10 -0.68 -40.51
C VAL A 183 -5.13 0.22 -41.26
N SER A 184 -3.94 0.45 -40.69
CA SER A 184 -2.89 1.23 -41.36
C SER A 184 -2.29 0.49 -42.56
N GLN A 185 -2.33 -0.85 -42.56
CA GLN A 185 -1.85 -1.68 -43.67
C GLN A 185 -2.90 -1.77 -44.80
N SER A 186 -4.20 -1.76 -44.48
CA SER A 186 -5.26 -1.79 -45.50
C SER A 186 -5.39 -0.49 -46.31
N ASN A 187 -4.89 0.65 -45.80
CA ASN A 187 -4.92 1.93 -46.52
C ASN A 187 -3.78 2.11 -47.54
N THR A 188 -2.91 1.09 -47.74
CA THR A 188 -1.75 1.20 -48.65
C THR A 188 -1.88 0.33 -49.90
N GLU A 189 -3.09 -0.08 -50.26
CA GLU A 189 -3.36 -0.87 -51.47
C GLU A 189 -4.40 -0.18 -52.37
N ASP A 190 -4.24 1.12 -52.62
CA ASP A 190 -4.95 1.82 -53.69
C ASP A 190 -4.14 3.05 -54.11
N THR A 191 -3.08 2.85 -54.90
CA THR A 191 -2.50 3.82 -55.87
C THR A 191 -1.24 3.24 -56.50
N ASN A 192 -1.41 2.27 -57.41
CA ASN A 192 -0.37 1.95 -58.40
C ASN A 192 -0.99 2.05 -59.80
N VAL A 193 -1.21 3.29 -60.26
CA VAL A 193 -1.44 3.59 -61.68
C VAL A 193 -0.07 3.92 -62.30
N PRO A 194 0.46 3.11 -63.23
CA PRO A 194 1.72 3.44 -63.90
C PRO A 194 1.49 4.50 -64.99
N PRO A 195 2.36 5.53 -65.12
CA PRO A 195 2.23 6.53 -66.17
C PRO A 195 2.76 6.04 -67.53
N ARG A 196 2.19 6.64 -68.57
CA ARG A 196 2.23 6.28 -69.99
C ARG A 196 3.21 7.18 -70.78
N HIS A 197 4.03 6.56 -71.65
CA HIS A 197 4.76 7.08 -72.85
C HIS A 197 5.85 8.16 -72.65
N SER A 198 6.93 8.28 -73.45
CA SER A 198 7.11 8.10 -74.91
C SER A 198 8.60 7.96 -75.30
N ASN A 199 8.84 7.43 -76.51
CA ASN A 199 10.13 7.17 -77.14
C ASN A 199 10.85 8.46 -77.61
N PHE A 200 12.19 8.49 -77.55
CA PHE A 200 13.02 9.32 -78.43
C PHE A 200 14.26 8.54 -78.89
N ARG A 201 14.38 8.42 -80.21
CA ARG A 201 15.47 7.84 -80.99
C ARG A 201 16.59 8.88 -81.09
N ASP A 202 17.85 8.45 -81.09
CA ASP A 202 18.81 8.98 -82.06
C ASP A 202 19.89 7.94 -82.38
N SER A 203 20.25 7.91 -83.66
CA SER A 203 21.19 7.01 -84.31
C SER A 203 22.51 7.74 -84.54
N GLN A 204 23.65 7.06 -84.40
CA GLN A 204 24.78 7.32 -85.29
C GLN A 204 25.77 6.16 -85.37
N SER A 205 26.15 5.92 -86.62
CA SER A 205 27.03 4.91 -87.21
C SER A 205 28.48 5.40 -87.22
N SER A 206 29.48 4.50 -87.15
CA SER A 206 30.45 4.24 -88.25
C SER A 206 31.77 3.57 -87.80
N ASN A 207 32.07 2.43 -88.44
CA ASN A 207 33.33 1.93 -89.05
C ASN A 207 34.66 1.89 -88.24
N THR A 208 35.38 0.75 -88.27
CA THR A 208 36.35 0.32 -89.35
C THR A 208 37.07 -1.02 -89.04
N ASN A 209 37.01 -1.96 -90.00
CA ASN A 209 38.01 -2.89 -90.60
C ASN A 209 39.21 -3.44 -89.78
N SER A 210 39.36 -4.78 -89.64
CA SER A 210 40.08 -5.78 -90.50
C SER A 210 41.57 -5.96 -90.13
N PRO A 211 42.15 -7.17 -90.28
CA PRO A 211 42.51 -7.77 -91.58
C PRO A 211 41.68 -9.00 -91.98
#